data_AF-A0A2G9NU33-F1
#
_entry.id   AF-A0A2G9NU33-F1
#
_cell.length_a   1.000
_cell.length_b   1.000
_cell.length_c   1.000
_cell.angle_alpha   90.00
_cell.angle_beta   90.00
_cell.angle_gamma   90.00
#
_symmetry.space_group_name_H-M   'P 1'
#
loop_
_entity.id
_entity.type
_entity.pdbx_description
1 polymer ?
#
loop_
_entity_poly.entity_id
_entity_poly.type
_entity_poly.pdbx_seq_one_letter_code
_entity_poly.pdbx_strand_id
1 'polypeptide(L)'
;MVFDKLKKSFALGSQGAGDYVEIDLGQDKKESKVSVRPFVLKKFEDVNDILASLREGYTIAVIDIQTLRKKDVIELKRAISKIKKTTEALEGNITGFGENIVIATPAFAQIHIPGSQQPSQGQQNAPQDSRKFEAY
;
A
#
# COMPACT_ATOMS: atom_id res chain seq x y z
N MET A 1 -30.18 18.21 51.84
CA MET A 1 -29.24 17.06 51.85
C MET A 1 -29.35 16.24 50.56
N VAL A 2 -29.18 16.87 49.40
CA VAL A 2 -29.24 16.21 48.08
C VAL A 2 -27.87 16.09 47.41
N PHE A 3 -26.86 16.80 47.93
CA PHE A 3 -25.48 16.76 47.45
C PHE A 3 -24.67 15.55 47.99
N ASP A 4 -25.04 14.97 49.14
CA ASP A 4 -24.34 13.79 49.69
C ASP A 4 -24.71 12.48 48.98
N LYS A 5 -25.89 12.40 48.36
CA LYS A 5 -26.27 11.23 47.54
C LYS A 5 -25.59 11.22 46.17
N LEU A 6 -25.35 12.39 45.57
CA LEU A 6 -24.70 12.49 44.26
C LEU A 6 -23.18 12.25 44.36
N LYS A 7 -22.56 12.59 45.50
CA LYS A 7 -21.13 12.34 45.74
C LYS A 7 -20.82 10.86 46.01
N LYS A 8 -21.78 10.07 46.49
CA LYS A 8 -21.56 8.63 46.80
C LYS A 8 -21.73 7.70 45.60
N SER A 9 -22.43 8.13 44.55
CA SER A 9 -22.54 7.38 43.28
C SER A 9 -21.41 7.67 42.29
N PHE A 10 -20.63 8.72 42.50
CA PHE A 10 -19.45 9.06 41.68
C PHE A 10 -18.11 8.70 42.36
N ALA A 11 -18.15 8.21 43.61
CA ALA A 11 -16.98 7.85 44.42
C ALA A 11 -16.80 6.33 44.59
N LEU A 12 -17.45 5.51 43.76
CA LEU A 12 -17.18 4.07 43.66
C LEU A 12 -16.81 3.75 42.22
N GLY A 13 -15.55 4.04 41.84
CA GLY A 13 -14.94 3.44 40.66
C GLY A 13 -14.21 4.35 39.66
N SER A 14 -13.51 5.40 40.08
CA SER A 14 -12.37 5.87 39.28
C SER A 14 -11.28 6.44 40.19
N GLN A 15 -10.18 5.70 40.37
CA GLN A 15 -8.85 6.28 40.62
C GLN A 15 -7.76 5.20 40.49
N GLY A 16 -7.17 5.15 39.29
CA GLY A 16 -5.72 5.29 39.16
C GLY A 16 -4.86 4.03 39.23
N ALA A 17 -5.05 3.08 38.32
CA ALA A 17 -3.96 2.34 37.70
C ALA A 17 -4.40 2.06 36.26
N GLY A 18 -3.59 2.48 35.29
CA GLY A 18 -4.02 2.71 33.92
C GLY A 18 -4.87 1.59 33.33
N ASP A 19 -5.94 1.98 32.65
CA ASP A 19 -6.69 1.12 31.73
C ASP A 19 -5.76 0.72 30.60
N TYR A 20 -4.89 -0.24 30.90
CA TYR A 20 -4.07 -0.93 29.94
C TYR A 20 -5.04 -1.85 29.20
N VAL A 21 -5.40 -1.47 27.99
CA VAL A 21 -5.98 -2.42 27.05
C VAL A 21 -4.83 -3.38 26.71
N GLU A 22 -4.81 -4.53 27.36
CA GLU A 22 -4.01 -5.65 26.91
C GLU A 22 -4.49 -6.01 25.49
N ILE A 23 -3.77 -5.53 24.49
CA ILE A 23 -3.91 -6.03 23.14
C ILE A 23 -3.30 -7.42 23.19
N ASP A 24 -4.16 -8.44 23.13
CA ASP A 24 -3.72 -9.80 22.85
C ASP A 24 -2.94 -9.79 21.52
N LEU A 25 -1.62 -9.64 21.60
CA LEU A 25 -0.68 -9.82 20.49
C LEU A 25 -0.60 -11.29 20.04
N GLY A 26 -1.38 -12.15 20.69
CA GLY A 26 -1.65 -13.54 20.33
C GLY A 26 -2.88 -13.72 19.44
N GLN A 27 -3.29 -12.72 18.65
CA GLN A 27 -4.01 -13.11 17.43
C GLN A 27 -3.03 -13.96 16.63
N ASP A 28 -3.26 -15.27 16.65
CA ASP A 28 -2.74 -16.20 15.65
C ASP A 28 -2.72 -15.43 14.34
N LYS A 29 -1.51 -15.10 13.85
CA LYS A 29 -1.34 -14.66 12.48
C LYS A 29 -1.83 -15.85 11.67
N LYS A 30 -3.14 -15.92 11.41
CA LYS A 30 -3.70 -16.74 10.36
C LYS A 30 -2.83 -16.39 9.18
N GLU A 31 -2.06 -17.35 8.70
CA GLU A 31 -1.31 -17.19 7.48
C GLU A 31 -2.34 -16.80 6.41
N SER A 32 -2.48 -15.49 6.19
CA SER A 32 -3.40 -14.95 5.23
C SER A 32 -2.84 -15.41 3.90
N LYS A 33 -3.43 -16.47 3.35
CA LYS A 33 -3.05 -17.01 2.06
C LYS A 33 -3.05 -15.86 1.07
N VAL A 34 -1.90 -15.62 0.44
CA VAL A 34 -1.80 -14.65 -0.63
C VAL A 34 -2.73 -15.10 -1.75
N SER A 35 -3.65 -14.23 -2.14
CA SER A 35 -4.58 -14.48 -3.23
C SER A 35 -4.02 -13.94 -4.53
N VAL A 36 -4.02 -14.73 -5.59
CA VAL A 36 -3.77 -14.24 -6.95
C VAL A 36 -5.10 -14.12 -7.65
N ARG A 37 -5.55 -12.90 -7.93
CA ARG A 37 -6.88 -12.65 -8.48
C ARG A 37 -6.78 -12.09 -9.90
N PRO A 38 -7.35 -12.79 -10.91
CA PRO A 38 -7.49 -12.26 -12.25
C PRO A 38 -8.63 -11.24 -12.32
N PHE A 39 -8.42 -10.18 -13.11
CA PHE A 39 -9.39 -9.14 -13.42
C PHE A 39 -9.41 -8.91 -14.93
N VAL A 40 -10.57 -8.51 -15.46
CA VAL A 40 -10.70 -8.08 -16.85
C VAL A 40 -11.26 -6.67 -16.85
N LEU A 41 -10.46 -5.74 -17.35
CA LEU A 41 -10.80 -4.33 -17.42
C LEU A 41 -11.56 -4.06 -18.73
N LYS A 42 -12.89 -3.97 -18.65
CA LYS A 42 -13.80 -3.75 -19.80
C LYS A 42 -14.26 -2.30 -19.89
N LYS A 43 -14.38 -1.63 -18.76
CA LYS A 43 -14.79 -0.23 -18.60
C LYS A 43 -14.05 0.40 -17.41
N PHE A 44 -14.09 1.72 -17.28
CA PHE A 44 -13.37 2.43 -16.22
C PHE A 44 -13.83 2.06 -14.80
N GLU A 45 -15.12 1.74 -14.61
CA GLU A 45 -15.68 1.41 -13.30
C GLU A 45 -15.09 0.12 -12.72
N ASP A 46 -14.63 -0.80 -13.57
CA ASP A 46 -14.02 -2.07 -13.15
C ASP A 46 -12.73 -1.85 -12.34
N VAL A 47 -12.13 -0.65 -12.42
CA VAL A 47 -10.99 -0.26 -11.59
C VAL A 47 -11.34 -0.35 -10.10
N ASN A 48 -12.59 -0.08 -9.71
CA ASN A 48 -12.97 -0.04 -8.29
C ASN A 48 -12.78 -1.40 -7.61
N ASP A 49 -13.08 -2.50 -8.30
CA ASP A 49 -12.91 -3.86 -7.76
C ASP A 49 -11.43 -4.21 -7.60
N ILE A 50 -10.58 -3.80 -8.55
CA ILE A 50 -9.12 -3.98 -8.47
C ILE A 50 -8.57 -3.22 -7.26
N LEU A 51 -8.99 -1.96 -7.08
CA LEU A 51 -8.54 -1.15 -5.96
C LEU A 51 -9.03 -1.69 -4.61
N ALA A 52 -10.24 -2.24 -4.55
CA ALA A 52 -10.75 -2.89 -3.34
C ALA A 52 -9.83 -4.07 -2.95
N SER A 53 -9.52 -4.96 -3.89
CA SER A 53 -8.64 -6.10 -3.62
C SER A 53 -7.19 -5.71 -3.30
N LEU A 54 -6.65 -4.64 -3.89
CA LEU A 54 -5.31 -4.15 -3.51
C LEU A 54 -5.29 -3.59 -2.08
N ARG A 55 -6.35 -2.89 -1.66
CA ARG A 55 -6.47 -2.34 -0.30
C ARG A 55 -6.68 -3.40 0.78
N GLU A 56 -7.23 -4.55 0.42
CA GLU A 56 -7.29 -5.71 1.34
C GLU A 56 -5.87 -6.17 1.77
N GLY A 57 -4.84 -5.89 0.96
CA GLY A 57 -3.44 -6.02 1.38
C GLY A 57 -2.84 -7.43 1.28
N TYR A 58 -3.59 -8.43 0.82
CA TYR A 58 -3.11 -9.81 0.61
C TYR A 58 -3.39 -10.37 -0.80
N THR A 59 -3.75 -9.50 -1.76
CA THR A 59 -4.07 -9.90 -3.14
C THR A 59 -3.07 -9.38 -4.15
N ILE A 60 -2.52 -10.26 -4.99
CA ILE A 60 -1.82 -9.94 -6.23
C ILE A 60 -2.84 -9.87 -7.37
N ALA A 61 -2.96 -8.72 -8.01
CA ALA A 61 -3.91 -8.51 -9.10
C ALA A 61 -3.25 -8.77 -10.46
N VAL A 62 -3.86 -9.64 -11.27
CA VAL A 62 -3.49 -9.89 -12.67
C VAL A 62 -4.61 -9.34 -13.55
N ILE A 63 -4.32 -8.29 -14.32
CA ILE A 63 -5.33 -7.45 -14.94
C ILE A 63 -5.20 -7.56 -16.46
N ASP A 64 -6.19 -8.15 -17.13
CA ASP A 64 -6.31 -8.10 -18.58
C ASP A 64 -6.94 -6.77 -19.00
N ILE A 65 -6.20 -5.99 -19.80
CA ILE A 65 -6.59 -4.68 -20.29
C ILE A 65 -7.00 -4.69 -21.77
N GLN A 66 -7.04 -5.86 -22.43
CA GLN A 66 -7.26 -5.94 -23.87
C GLN A 66 -8.57 -5.28 -24.30
N THR A 67 -9.66 -5.51 -23.57
CA THR A 67 -10.99 -4.98 -23.92
C THR A 67 -10.99 -3.45 -23.84
N LEU A 68 -10.58 -2.88 -22.71
CA LEU A 68 -10.54 -1.42 -22.57
C LEU A 68 -9.54 -0.77 -23.53
N ARG A 69 -8.37 -1.40 -23.77
CA ARG A 69 -7.36 -0.89 -24.71
C ARG A 69 -7.91 -0.73 -26.12
N LYS A 70 -8.65 -1.72 -26.62
CA LYS A 70 -9.26 -1.69 -27.97
C LYS A 70 -10.40 -0.67 -28.05
N LYS A 71 -11.09 -0.44 -26.94
CA LYS A 71 -12.25 0.46 -26.88
C LYS A 71 -11.86 1.93 -26.74
N ASP A 72 -11.02 2.25 -25.75
CA ASP A 72 -10.62 3.62 -25.44
C ASP A 72 -9.26 3.64 -24.71
N VAL A 73 -8.22 4.07 -25.44
CA VAL A 73 -6.84 4.17 -24.92
C VAL A 73 -6.69 5.30 -23.90
N ILE A 74 -7.50 6.37 -24.00
CA ILE A 74 -7.46 7.50 -23.05
C ILE A 74 -8.04 7.05 -21.73
N GLU A 75 -9.18 6.36 -21.75
CA GLU A 75 -9.81 5.77 -20.58
C GLU A 75 -8.89 4.72 -19.92
N LEU A 76 -8.24 3.86 -20.72
CA LEU A 76 -7.22 2.93 -20.22
C LEU A 76 -6.08 3.66 -19.50
N LYS A 77 -5.50 4.71 -20.08
CA LYS A 77 -4.41 5.47 -19.45
C LYS A 77 -4.82 6.03 -18.09
N ARG A 78 -6.07 6.51 -17.96
CA ARG A 78 -6.63 6.99 -16.70
C ARG A 78 -6.80 5.86 -15.69
N ALA A 79 -7.32 4.71 -16.12
CA ALA A 79 -7.49 3.52 -15.30
C ALA A 79 -6.15 3.04 -14.73
N ILE A 80 -5.14 2.86 -15.59
CA ILE A 80 -3.79 2.46 -15.17
C ILE A 80 -3.16 3.49 -14.23
N SER A 81 -3.32 4.79 -14.50
CA SER A 81 -2.80 5.84 -13.61
C SER A 81 -3.43 5.78 -12.21
N LYS A 82 -4.73 5.49 -12.11
CA LYS A 82 -5.44 5.36 -10.82
C LYS A 82 -4.98 4.12 -10.05
N ILE A 83 -4.80 2.99 -10.74
CA ILE A 83 -4.27 1.74 -10.14
C ILE A 83 -2.83 1.95 -9.68
N LYS A 84 -1.98 2.56 -10.52
CA LYS A 84 -0.58 2.85 -10.19
C LYS A 84 -0.46 3.73 -8.94
N LYS A 85 -1.15 4.88 -8.89
CA LYS A 85 -1.11 5.78 -7.72
C LYS A 85 -1.55 5.09 -6.43
N THR A 86 -2.56 4.22 -6.51
CA THR A 86 -3.01 3.45 -5.33
C THR A 86 -1.99 2.39 -4.94
N THR A 87 -1.40 1.70 -5.92
CA THR A 87 -0.36 0.68 -5.68
C THR A 87 0.87 1.31 -5.04
N GLU A 88 1.33 2.47 -5.52
CA GLU A 88 2.45 3.23 -4.94
C GLU A 88 2.14 3.72 -3.53
N ALA A 89 0.91 4.20 -3.27
CA ALA A 89 0.47 4.59 -1.93
C ALA A 89 0.40 3.41 -0.94
N LEU A 90 0.28 2.19 -1.44
CA LEU A 90 0.34 0.95 -0.68
C LEU A 90 1.75 0.32 -0.67
N GLU A 91 2.77 1.08 -1.07
CA GLU A 91 4.17 0.66 -1.18
C GLU A 91 4.36 -0.62 -2.03
N GLY A 92 3.46 -0.84 -2.98
CA GLY A 92 3.45 -1.99 -3.86
C GLY A 92 4.23 -1.81 -5.16
N ASN A 93 4.19 -2.81 -6.04
CA ASN A 93 4.74 -2.72 -7.38
C ASN A 93 3.67 -2.97 -8.45
N ILE A 94 3.83 -2.29 -9.59
CA ILE A 94 2.98 -2.45 -10.78
C ILE A 94 3.85 -2.53 -12.03
N THR A 95 3.57 -3.49 -12.91
CA THR A 95 4.23 -3.58 -14.22
C THR A 95 3.31 -4.14 -15.30
N GLY A 96 3.66 -3.91 -16.56
CA GLY A 96 3.07 -4.62 -17.70
C GLY A 96 3.74 -5.97 -17.94
N PHE A 97 2.97 -6.96 -18.35
CA PHE A 97 3.45 -8.27 -18.81
C PHE A 97 2.89 -8.55 -20.21
N GLY A 98 3.76 -8.50 -21.22
CA GLY A 98 3.33 -8.56 -22.62
C GLY A 98 2.48 -7.35 -23.01
N GLU A 99 1.56 -7.56 -23.95
CA GLU A 99 0.77 -6.46 -24.55
C GLU A 99 -0.52 -6.13 -23.76
N ASN A 100 -1.09 -7.13 -23.09
CA ASN A 100 -2.47 -7.07 -22.58
C ASN A 100 -2.58 -7.23 -21.07
N ILE A 101 -1.50 -7.60 -20.37
CA ILE A 101 -1.58 -7.89 -18.94
C ILE A 101 -0.85 -6.81 -18.14
N VAL A 102 -1.46 -6.41 -17.03
CA VAL A 102 -0.84 -5.58 -16.00
C VAL A 102 -0.89 -6.35 -14.69
N ILE A 103 0.24 -6.41 -13.99
CA ILE A 103 0.36 -7.05 -12.68
C ILE A 103 0.52 -5.95 -11.64
N ALA A 104 -0.29 -5.98 -10.59
CA ALA A 104 -0.16 -5.10 -9.43
C ALA A 104 -0.07 -5.93 -8.15
N THR A 105 0.90 -5.58 -7.31
CA THR A 105 1.27 -6.29 -6.07
C THR A 105 1.26 -5.30 -4.91
N PRO A 106 0.73 -5.67 -3.73
CA PRO A 106 0.93 -4.91 -2.50
C PRO A 106 2.35 -5.07 -1.95
N ALA A 107 2.71 -4.31 -0.91
CA ALA A 107 4.07 -4.27 -0.34
C ALA A 107 4.70 -5.62 0.04
N PHE A 108 3.91 -6.66 0.33
CA PHE A 108 4.44 -7.98 0.69
C PHE A 108 5.04 -8.75 -0.50
N ALA A 109 4.78 -8.32 -1.74
CA ALA A 109 5.23 -9.01 -2.95
C ALA A 109 5.98 -8.04 -3.87
N GLN A 110 7.12 -8.49 -4.39
CA GLN A 110 7.96 -7.73 -5.30
C GLN A 110 7.94 -8.38 -6.69
N ILE A 111 7.88 -7.55 -7.73
CA ILE A 111 7.95 -8.01 -9.12
C ILE A 111 9.41 -7.96 -9.58
N HIS A 112 10.05 -9.11 -9.79
CA HIS A 112 11.38 -9.18 -10.38
C HIS A 112 11.29 -9.15 -11.90
N ILE A 113 11.84 -8.11 -12.52
CA ILE A 113 11.99 -7.99 -13.98
C ILE A 113 13.46 -8.27 -14.34
N PRO A 114 13.77 -9.37 -15.04
CA PRO A 114 15.15 -9.68 -15.44
C PRO A 114 15.74 -8.54 -16.29
N GLY A 115 16.89 -8.00 -15.88
CA GLY A 115 17.62 -6.99 -16.64
C GLY A 115 17.17 -5.53 -16.43
N SER A 116 16.17 -5.26 -15.58
CA SER A 116 15.88 -3.87 -15.17
C SER A 116 16.79 -3.49 -14.00
N GLN A 117 17.87 -2.75 -14.25
CA GLN A 117 18.56 -2.03 -13.19
C GLN A 117 17.61 -0.91 -12.71
N GLN A 118 17.02 -1.08 -11.54
CA GLN A 118 16.27 -0.01 -10.88
C GLN A 118 17.28 1.09 -10.51
N PRO A 119 17.04 2.37 -10.83
CA PRO A 119 17.95 3.45 -10.43
C PRO A 119 17.91 3.58 -8.91
N SER A 120 18.98 3.14 -8.26
CA SER A 120 19.21 3.33 -6.82
C SER A 120 19.22 4.83 -6.51
N GLN A 121 18.16 5.33 -5.90
CA GLN A 121 18.17 6.66 -5.30
C GLN A 121 18.94 6.60 -3.98
N GLY A 122 20.03 7.36 -3.88
CA GLY A 122 20.59 7.82 -2.60
C GLY A 122 21.93 7.22 -2.18
N GLN A 123 23.03 7.76 -2.72
CA GLN A 123 24.26 8.02 -1.94
C GLN A 123 24.83 9.37 -2.40
N GLN A 124 24.17 10.46 -2.00
CA GLN A 124 24.88 11.71 -1.72
C GLN A 124 25.38 11.63 -0.29
N ASN A 125 26.57 11.06 -0.10
CA ASN A 125 27.41 11.40 1.04
C ASN A 125 28.69 11.97 0.46
N ALA A 126 28.78 13.30 0.45
CA ALA A 126 30.04 13.99 0.31
C ALA A 126 30.88 13.71 1.57
N PRO A 127 32.21 13.58 1.41
CA PRO A 127 33.12 14.18 2.37
C PRO A 127 33.62 15.50 1.78
N GLN A 128 33.34 16.59 2.50
CA GLN A 128 34.11 17.82 2.37
C GLN A 128 35.58 17.49 2.68
N ASP A 129 36.47 17.61 1.71
CA ASP A 129 37.88 17.83 2.02
C ASP A 129 38.29 19.22 1.54
N SER A 130 38.15 20.15 2.47
CA SER A 130 38.77 21.46 2.45
C SER A 130 40.25 21.31 2.78
N ARG A 131 41.08 21.02 1.76
CA ARG A 131 42.51 21.36 1.74
C ARG A 131 43.15 21.02 0.39
N LYS A 132 43.33 22.05 -0.45
CA LYS A 132 44.65 22.55 -0.89
C LYS A 132 44.48 23.51 -2.06
N PHE A 133 44.37 24.79 -1.71
CA PHE A 133 45.11 25.82 -2.43
C PHE A 133 46.60 25.49 -2.28
N GLU A 134 47.31 25.25 -3.38
CA GLU A 134 48.70 25.70 -3.55
C GLU A 134 49.16 25.48 -5.00
N ALA A 135 49.55 26.59 -5.62
CA ALA A 135 50.45 26.74 -6.77
C ALA A 135 50.06 26.05 -8.10
N TYR A 136 49.65 26.85 -9.09
CA TYR A 136 50.52 27.33 -10.19
C TYR A 136 49.81 28.46 -10.96
#